data_AF-A0A6D2IMK9-F1
#
_entry.id   AF-A0A6D2IMK9-F1
#
_cell.length_a   1.000
_cell.length_b   1.000
_cell.length_c   1.000
_cell.angle_alpha   90.00
_cell.angle_beta   90.00
_cell.angle_gamma   90.00
#
_symmetry.space_group_name_H-M   'P 1'
#
loop_
_entity.id
_entity.type
_entity.pdbx_description
1 polymer ?
#
loop_
_entity_poly.entity_id
_entity_poly.type
_entity_poly.pdbx_seq_one_letter_code
_entity_poly.pdbx_strand_id
1 'polypeptide(L)'
;MVNSGDHDMVVPFIATQAWIRSLNYSIIDDWRPWMINDQIAGYTRTYANKMTFATVKGGGHTAEYKPNETFIMFQRWISGHGL
;
A
#
# COMPACT_ATOMS: atom_id res chain seq x y z
N MET A 1 -4.91 -5.97 -5.15
CA MET A 1 -4.17 -4.95 -4.38
C MET A 1 -4.83 -4.82 -3.02
N VAL A 2 -4.04 -4.67 -1.95
CA VAL A 2 -4.51 -4.30 -0.60
C VAL A 2 -3.84 -2.97 -0.25
N ASN A 3 -4.59 -2.00 0.27
CA ASN A 3 -4.04 -0.71 0.66
C ASN A 3 -4.56 -0.26 2.03
N SER A 4 -3.78 0.57 2.74
CA SER A 4 -4.18 1.18 4.01
C SER A 4 -3.55 2.56 4.17
N GLY A 5 -4.30 3.53 4.71
CA GLY A 5 -3.70 4.75 5.24
C GLY A 5 -2.90 4.45 6.50
N ASP A 6 -1.69 4.99 6.62
CA ASP A 6 -0.82 4.69 7.78
C ASP A 6 -1.18 5.49 9.06
N HIS A 7 -2.12 6.44 8.97
CA HIS A 7 -2.70 7.18 10.11
C HIS A 7 -4.13 6.73 10.45
N ASP A 8 -4.65 5.68 9.80
CA ASP A 8 -5.90 5.08 10.23
C ASP A 8 -5.75 4.37 11.59
N MET A 9 -6.59 4.72 12.55
CA MET A 9 -6.66 4.07 13.85
C MET A 9 -7.84 3.09 13.98
N VAL A 10 -8.81 3.14 13.07
CA VAL A 10 -9.96 2.22 13.06
C VAL A 10 -9.53 0.85 12.56
N VAL A 11 -8.79 0.80 11.45
CA VAL A 11 -8.17 -0.41 10.90
C VAL A 11 -6.70 -0.12 10.59
N PRO A 12 -5.81 -0.12 11.61
CA PRO A 12 -4.43 0.28 11.43
C PRO A 12 -3.69 -0.66 10.48
N PHE A 13 -2.81 -0.11 9.63
CA PHE A 13 -2.10 -0.88 8.61
C PHE A 13 -1.28 -2.06 9.17
N ILE A 14 -0.84 -1.98 10.44
CA ILE A 14 -0.13 -3.07 11.13
C ILE A 14 -1.04 -4.29 11.30
N ALA A 15 -2.33 -4.09 11.57
CA ALA A 15 -3.31 -5.17 11.65
C ALA A 15 -3.53 -5.82 10.27
N THR A 16 -3.67 -5.02 9.22
CA THR A 16 -3.73 -5.51 7.83
C THR A 16 -2.46 -6.30 7.48
N GLN A 17 -1.29 -5.82 7.88
CA GLN A 17 -0.02 -6.50 7.66
C GLN A 17 0.07 -7.83 8.42
N ALA A 18 -0.43 -7.90 9.65
CA ALA A 18 -0.50 -9.16 10.42
C ALA A 18 -1.42 -10.17 9.74
N TRP A 19 -2.60 -9.74 9.27
CA TRP A 19 -3.51 -10.58 8.48
C TRP A 19 -2.84 -11.08 7.20
N ILE A 20 -2.20 -10.21 6.42
CA ILE A 20 -1.47 -10.62 5.21
C ILE A 20 -0.39 -11.66 5.52
N ARG A 21 0.38 -11.46 6.61
CA ARG A 21 1.42 -12.42 7.02
C ARG A 21 0.83 -13.80 7.35
N SER A 22 -0.37 -13.88 7.91
CA SER A 22 -1.05 -15.16 8.18
C SER A 22 -1.42 -15.96 6.92
N LEU A 23 -1.47 -15.31 5.75
CA LEU A 23 -1.71 -15.98 4.47
C LEU A 23 -0.47 -16.76 3.97
N ASN A 24 0.70 -16.51 4.57
CA ASN A 24 1.95 -17.25 4.34
C ASN A 24 2.39 -17.33 2.86
N TYR A 25 2.20 -16.25 2.10
CA TYR A 25 2.74 -16.15 0.74
C TYR A 25 4.21 -15.71 0.77
N SER A 26 5.03 -16.29 -0.11
CA SER A 26 6.41 -15.86 -0.32
C SER A 26 6.47 -14.40 -0.78
N ILE A 27 7.42 -13.65 -0.24
CA ILE A 27 7.70 -12.26 -0.62
C ILE A 27 8.52 -12.27 -1.92
N ILE A 28 8.11 -11.46 -2.90
CA ILE A 28 8.82 -11.31 -4.19
C ILE A 28 9.60 -10.00 -4.22
N ASP A 29 9.05 -8.94 -3.63
CA ASP A 29 9.70 -7.64 -3.48
C ASP A 29 9.47 -7.17 -2.04
N ASP A 30 10.56 -7.00 -1.29
CA ASP A 30 10.48 -6.70 0.14
C ASP A 30 10.03 -5.26 0.40
N TRP A 31 9.79 -4.93 1.67
CA TRP A 31 9.25 -3.66 2.10
C TRP A 31 10.14 -2.49 1.69
N ARG A 32 9.64 -1.67 0.76
CA ARG A 32 10.36 -0.52 0.22
C ARG A 32 9.44 0.69 0.04
N PRO A 33 9.98 1.91 0.01
CA PRO A 33 9.17 3.08 -0.28
C PRO A 33 8.66 3.05 -1.73
N TRP A 34 7.50 3.66 -1.95
CA TRP A 34 7.03 4.07 -3.27
C TRP A 34 6.89 5.58 -3.32
N MET A 35 7.17 6.14 -4.51
CA MET A 35 7.46 7.57 -4.65
C MET A 35 6.50 8.26 -5.64
N ILE A 36 6.20 9.53 -5.34
CA ILE A 36 5.55 10.49 -6.25
C ILE A 36 6.40 11.75 -6.21
N ASN A 37 6.89 12.23 -7.37
CA ASN A 37 7.70 13.45 -7.50
C ASN A 37 8.83 13.53 -6.45
N ASP A 38 9.62 12.46 -6.34
CA ASP A 38 10.74 12.32 -5.40
C ASP A 38 10.37 12.45 -3.91
N GLN A 39 9.09 12.30 -3.57
CA GLN A 39 8.59 12.22 -2.21
C GLN A 39 8.05 10.83 -1.89
N ILE A 40 8.31 10.36 -0.67
CA ILE A 40 7.75 9.08 -0.17
C ILE A 40 6.25 9.24 -0.02
N ALA A 41 5.50 8.54 -0.88
CA ALA A 41 4.05 8.49 -0.84
C ALA A 41 3.54 7.34 0.05
N GLY A 42 4.41 6.38 0.38
CA GLY A 42 4.16 5.31 1.34
C GLY A 42 5.14 4.17 1.15
N TYR A 43 4.77 2.97 1.59
CA TYR A 43 5.58 1.76 1.47
C TYR A 43 4.80 0.64 0.80
N THR A 44 5.51 -0.27 0.14
CA THR A 44 4.90 -1.38 -0.57
C THR A 44 5.70 -2.66 -0.42
N ARG A 45 5.03 -3.79 -0.60
CA ARG A 45 5.59 -5.14 -0.65
C ARG A 45 4.75 -5.99 -1.60
N THR A 46 5.41 -6.84 -2.39
CA THR A 46 4.73 -7.76 -3.31
C THR A 46 4.93 -9.22 -2.91
N TYR A 47 3.92 -10.03 -3.22
CA TYR A 47 3.84 -11.44 -2.83
C TYR A 47 3.66 -12.34 -4.06
N ALA A 48 4.06 -13.61 -3.94
CA ALA A 48 4.09 -14.58 -5.03
C ALA A 48 2.72 -14.86 -5.67
N ASN A 49 1.62 -14.63 -4.94
CA ASN A 49 0.26 -14.76 -5.44
C ASN A 49 -0.22 -13.54 -6.26
N LYS A 50 0.69 -12.68 -6.73
CA LYS A 50 0.40 -11.42 -7.44
C LYS A 50 -0.33 -10.37 -6.60
N MET A 51 -0.30 -10.51 -5.27
CA MET A 51 -0.82 -9.50 -4.37
C MET A 51 0.26 -8.45 -4.08
N THR A 52 -0.15 -7.19 -4.12
CA THR A 52 0.63 -6.05 -3.64
C THR A 52 -0.08 -5.46 -2.43
N PHE A 53 0.67 -5.26 -1.35
CA PHE A 53 0.26 -4.44 -0.21
C PHE A 53 0.95 -3.08 -0.30
N ALA A 54 0.20 -2.00 -0.03
CA ALA A 54 0.74 -0.65 -0.02
C ALA A 54 0.15 0.19 1.13
N THR A 55 0.96 1.04 1.73
CA THR A 55 0.47 2.12 2.59
C THR A 55 0.43 3.44 1.84
N VAL A 56 -0.44 4.35 2.28
CA VAL A 56 -0.42 5.76 1.87
C VAL A 56 -0.01 6.59 3.08
N LYS A 57 1.14 7.27 2.97
CA LYS A 57 1.73 8.09 4.02
C LYS A 57 0.85 9.31 4.33
N GLY A 58 0.45 9.45 5.59
CA GLY A 58 -0.49 10.48 6.03
C GLY A 58 -1.94 10.21 5.61
N GLY A 59 -2.26 9.02 5.08
CA GLY A 59 -3.62 8.62 4.73
C GLY A 59 -4.38 8.12 5.96
N GLY A 60 -5.70 8.35 6.00
CA GLY A 60 -6.60 7.82 7.02
C GLY A 60 -7.40 6.61 6.55
N HIS A 61 -8.57 6.37 7.16
CA HIS A 61 -9.45 5.24 6.82
C HIS A 61 -10.01 5.32 5.40
N THR A 62 -10.27 6.55 4.93
CA THR A 62 -10.86 6.86 3.62
C THR A 62 -9.81 7.53 2.72
N ALA A 63 -10.05 7.49 1.41
CA ALA A 63 -9.14 8.09 0.42
C ALA A 63 -9.05 9.64 0.51
N GLU A 64 -10.01 10.29 1.17
CA GLU A 64 -10.16 11.75 1.20
C GLU A 64 -8.99 12.48 1.88
N TYR A 65 -8.24 11.80 2.76
CA TYR A 65 -7.07 12.38 3.44
C TYR A 65 -5.88 12.58 2.50
N LYS A 66 -5.75 11.73 1.48
CA LYS A 66 -4.65 11.72 0.49
C LYS A 66 -5.17 11.38 -0.91
N PRO A 67 -6.03 12.22 -1.50
CA PRO A 67 -6.75 11.88 -2.72
C PRO A 67 -5.82 11.76 -3.93
N ASN A 68 -4.78 12.61 -4.03
CA ASN A 68 -3.85 12.59 -5.15
C ASN A 68 -2.98 11.32 -5.12
N GLU A 69 -2.37 11.00 -3.98
CA GLU A 69 -1.54 9.81 -3.80
C GLU A 69 -2.36 8.53 -4.00
N THR A 70 -3.59 8.51 -3.46
CA THR A 70 -4.51 7.38 -3.64
C THR A 70 -4.93 7.21 -5.10
N PHE A 71 -5.19 8.30 -5.82
CA PHE A 71 -5.53 8.25 -7.24
C PHE A 71 -4.36 7.75 -8.11
N ILE A 72 -3.14 8.26 -7.90
CA ILE A 72 -1.95 7.80 -8.61
C ILE A 72 -1.68 6.32 -8.33
N MET A 73 -1.83 5.89 -7.08
CA MET A 73 -1.72 4.49 -6.68
C MET A 73 -2.75 3.61 -7.43
N PHE A 74 -4.01 4.04 -7.50
CA PHE A 74 -5.06 3.36 -8.25
C PHE A 74 -4.74 3.29 -9.75
N GLN A 75 -4.31 4.39 -10.36
CA GLN A 75 -3.92 4.43 -11.78
C GLN A 75 -2.78 3.45 -12.08
N ARG A 76 -1.71 3.44 -11.27
CA ARG A 76 -0.60 2.49 -11.43
C ARG A 76 -1.10 1.05 -11.37
N TRP A 77 -1.96 0.74 -10.39
CA TRP A 77 -2.52 -0.60 -10.22
C TRP A 77 -3.32 -1.07 -11.45
N ILE A 78 -4.28 -0.27 -11.95
CA ILE A 78 -5.12 -0.68 -13.08
C ILE A 78 -4.35 -0.76 -14.40
N SER A 79 -3.25 -0.02 -14.54
CA SER A 79 -2.36 -0.10 -15.70
C SER A 79 -1.30 -1.21 -15.59
N GLY A 80 -1.27 -1.96 -14.48
CA GLY A 80 -0.26 -3.00 -14.25
C GLY A 80 1.15 -2.45 -13.95
N HIS A 81 1.28 -1.15 -13.67
CA HIS A 81 2.55 -0.56 -13.25
C HIS A 81 2.80 -0.82 -11.76
N GLY A 82 4.06 -1.07 -11.41
CA GLY A 82 4.48 -1.16 -10.01
C GLY A 82 4.36 0.17 -9.28
N LEU A 83 4.30 0.10 -7.96
CA LEU A 83 4.42 1.26 -7.07
C LEU A 83 5.88 1.61 -6.84
#